data_AF-A0A6I2F486-F1
#
_entry.id   AF-A0A6I2F486-F1
#
_cell.length_a   1.000
_cell.length_b   1.000
_cell.length_c   1.000
_cell.angle_alpha   90.00
_cell.angle_beta   90.00
_cell.angle_gamma   90.00
#
_symmetry.space_group_name_H-M   'P 1'
#
loop_
_entity.id
_entity.type
_entity.pdbx_description
1 polymer ?
#
loop_
_entity_poly.entity_id
_entity_poly.type
_entity_poly.pdbx_seq_one_letter_code
_entity_poly.pdbx_strand_id
1 'polypeptide(L)'
;MSRSARMLYRCPGGNVSRPRREEHVGIHYVEFEDDAGVLRRYRKHPNGRGLVATTAKVDPSAFVDPTAYVDPGAEVHQHASIGPGGWVDRDAIVAERASVGVNAHVGRRAVVGRNAVLGPYVEVGEDARIQNGARVPREQVVEAGAEYHASGDDLRRLGLAA
;
A
#
# COMPACT_ATOMS: atom_id res chain seq x y z
N MET A 1 -6.02 11.02 -27.34
CA MET A 1 -5.36 11.87 -26.31
C MET A 1 -5.81 11.40 -24.95
N SER A 2 -5.24 10.30 -24.44
CA SER A 2 -5.67 9.70 -23.17
C SER A 2 -4.88 10.35 -22.03
N ARG A 3 -5.59 11.05 -21.14
CA ARG A 3 -5.02 11.72 -19.98
C ARG A 3 -4.61 10.66 -18.98
N SER A 4 -3.31 10.42 -18.87
CA SER A 4 -2.68 9.68 -17.78
C SER A 4 -3.10 10.35 -16.46
N ALA A 5 -4.02 9.70 -15.74
CA ALA A 5 -4.48 10.11 -14.43
C ALA A 5 -3.39 9.77 -13.41
N ARG A 6 -2.33 10.57 -13.42
CA ARG A 6 -1.28 10.56 -12.40
C ARG A 6 -1.88 11.13 -11.11
N MET A 7 -2.70 10.34 -10.43
CA MET A 7 -3.25 10.69 -9.11
C MET A 7 -2.16 10.45 -8.06
N LEU A 8 -1.15 11.32 -8.12
CA LEU A 8 -0.34 11.64 -6.97
C LEU A 8 -1.34 12.08 -5.88
N TYR A 9 -1.34 11.46 -4.70
CA TYR A 9 -1.70 12.18 -3.48
C TYR A 9 -0.65 13.27 -3.28
N ARG A 10 -0.74 14.30 -4.11
CA ARG A 10 -0.19 15.61 -3.86
C ARG A 10 -1.20 16.23 -2.93
N CYS A 11 -0.86 16.34 -1.65
CA CYS A 11 -1.57 17.25 -0.75
C CYS A 11 -1.62 18.63 -1.47
N PRO A 12 -2.78 19.09 -1.99
CA PRO A 12 -2.86 20.36 -2.68
C PRO A 12 -2.85 21.45 -1.63
N GLY A 13 -2.10 22.53 -1.88
CA GLY A 13 -1.84 23.64 -0.97
C GLY A 13 -2.94 23.93 0.05
N GLY A 14 -2.77 23.42 1.26
CA GLY A 14 -3.47 23.83 2.47
C GLY A 14 -2.44 24.46 3.39
N ASN A 15 -2.73 25.65 3.89
CA ASN A 15 -1.89 26.40 4.80
C ASN A 15 -1.40 25.49 5.95
N VAL A 16 -0.14 25.05 5.91
CA VAL A 16 0.46 24.16 6.91
C VAL A 16 0.61 24.96 8.20
N SER A 17 -0.45 24.97 9.00
CA SER A 17 -0.43 25.56 10.33
C SER A 17 0.61 24.78 11.13
N ARG A 18 1.66 25.49 11.58
CA ARG A 18 2.81 24.91 12.30
C ARG A 18 2.33 23.91 13.36
N PRO A 19 2.94 22.71 13.48
CA PRO A 19 2.54 21.76 14.50
C PRO A 19 2.77 22.38 15.88
N ARG A 20 1.71 22.53 16.67
CA ARG A 20 1.79 22.94 18.06
C ARG A 20 2.46 21.78 18.82
N ARG A 21 3.70 21.99 19.27
CA ARG A 21 4.42 21.00 20.08
C ARG A 21 3.75 20.93 21.45
N GLU A 22 3.08 19.83 21.73
CA GLU A 22 2.70 19.41 23.08
C GLU A 22 3.49 18.13 23.36
N GLU A 23 4.51 18.24 24.20
CA GLU A 23 5.37 17.12 24.61
C GLU A 23 4.60 16.23 25.59
N HIS A 24 4.12 15.08 25.12
CA HIS A 24 3.69 13.99 25.98
C HIS A 24 4.36 12.69 25.51
N VAL A 25 4.96 11.97 26.46
CA VAL A 25 5.56 10.64 26.27
C VAL A 25 4.44 9.66 25.91
N GLY A 26 4.13 9.54 24.63
CA GLY A 26 3.07 8.70 24.13
C GLY A 26 3.16 8.65 22.61
N ILE A 27 3.29 7.43 22.06
CA ILE A 27 3.03 7.06 20.66
C ILE A 27 2.75 8.26 19.74
N HIS A 28 3.79 8.73 19.04
CA HIS A 28 3.68 9.86 18.11
C HIS A 28 2.69 9.53 17.00
N TYR A 29 1.51 10.16 17.06
CA TYR A 29 0.52 10.10 15.99
C TYR A 29 0.76 11.24 15.00
N VAL A 30 0.68 10.92 13.71
CA VAL A 30 0.61 11.93 12.65
C VAL A 30 -0.83 12.04 12.22
N GLU A 31 -1.38 13.26 12.25
CA GLU A 31 -2.75 13.54 11.82
C GLU A 31 -2.73 14.08 10.39
N PHE A 32 -3.52 13.45 9.51
CA PHE A 32 -3.72 13.89 8.13
C PHE A 32 -5.21 14.15 7.90
N GLU A 33 -5.54 15.27 7.27
CA GLU A 33 -6.88 15.55 6.78
C GLU A 33 -7.10 14.84 5.45
N ASP A 34 -8.17 14.07 5.33
CA ASP A 34 -8.56 13.44 4.06
C ASP A 34 -9.35 14.38 3.15
N ASP A 35 -9.67 13.93 1.93
CA ASP A 35 -10.48 14.72 0.97
C ASP A 35 -11.89 15.07 1.48
N ALA A 36 -12.35 14.46 2.57
CA ALA A 36 -13.63 14.70 3.22
C ALA A 36 -13.49 15.60 4.48
N GLY A 37 -12.30 16.15 4.75
CA GLY A 37 -12.04 17.00 5.91
C GLY A 37 -11.89 16.23 7.23
N VAL A 38 -11.78 14.91 7.19
CA VAL A 38 -11.68 14.07 8.39
C VAL A 38 -10.23 13.91 8.79
N LEU A 39 -9.91 14.29 10.02
CA LEU A 39 -8.61 14.05 10.64
C LEU A 39 -8.40 12.56 10.93
N ARG A 40 -7.38 11.98 10.31
CA ARG A 40 -7.00 10.58 10.48
C ARG A 40 -5.68 10.47 11.22
N ARG A 41 -5.66 9.60 12.23
CA ARG A 41 -4.49 9.33 13.07
C ARG A 41 -3.70 8.13 12.55
N TYR A 42 -2.42 8.35 12.31
CA TYR A 42 -1.47 7.31 11.89
C TYR A 42 -0.44 7.08 12.99
N ARG A 43 -0.15 5.81 13.27
CA ARG A 43 0.92 5.37 14.17
C ARG A 43 2.10 4.84 13.37
N LYS A 44 3.27 4.77 14.00
CA LYS A 44 4.45 4.16 13.42
C LYS A 44 4.41 2.63 13.58
N HIS A 45 4.61 1.89 12.50
CA HIS A 45 4.69 0.42 12.55
C HIS A 45 5.96 -0.04 13.33
N PRO A 46 5.89 -1.07 14.19
CA PRO A 46 7.07 -1.58 14.91
C PRO A 46 8.19 -2.03 13.99
N ASN A 47 7.84 -2.61 12.84
CA ASN A 47 8.80 -3.09 11.84
C ASN A 47 8.82 -2.15 10.63
N GLY A 48 9.89 -1.36 10.51
CA GLY A 48 10.10 -0.39 9.43
C GLY A 48 9.63 1.05 9.71
N ARG A 49 8.83 1.32 10.75
CA ARG A 49 8.37 2.68 11.12
C ARG A 49 7.55 3.42 10.04
N GLY A 50 6.90 2.70 9.13
CA GLY A 50 5.92 3.27 8.22
C GLY A 50 4.68 3.82 8.93
N LEU A 51 3.91 4.64 8.22
CA LEU A 51 2.70 5.27 8.74
C LEU A 51 1.49 4.36 8.51
N VAL A 52 0.88 3.93 9.61
CA VAL A 52 -0.24 2.99 9.61
C VAL A 52 -1.43 3.64 10.28
N ALA A 53 -2.56 3.75 9.57
CA ALA A 53 -3.79 4.27 10.13
C ALA A 53 -4.22 3.47 11.38
N THR A 54 -4.84 4.15 12.34
CA THR A 54 -5.25 3.52 13.61
C THR A 54 -6.21 2.35 13.38
N THR A 55 -7.06 2.42 12.36
CA THR A 55 -8.02 1.38 11.99
C THR A 55 -7.49 0.33 11.01
N ALA A 56 -6.26 0.48 10.50
CA ALA A 56 -5.62 -0.52 9.65
C ALA A 56 -5.09 -1.69 10.48
N LYS A 57 -5.21 -2.89 9.94
CA LYS A 57 -4.71 -4.13 10.53
C LYS A 57 -3.41 -4.50 9.83
N VAL A 58 -2.29 -4.32 10.51
CA VAL A 58 -0.97 -4.68 9.99
C VAL A 58 -0.33 -5.65 10.96
N ASP A 59 0.10 -6.80 10.43
CA ASP A 59 0.79 -7.81 11.22
C ASP A 59 2.17 -7.30 11.69
N PRO A 60 2.58 -7.54 12.95
CA PRO A 60 3.88 -7.07 13.45
C PRO A 60 5.10 -7.58 12.67
N SER A 61 4.99 -8.73 11.99
CA SER A 61 6.05 -9.30 11.16
C SER A 61 6.13 -8.67 9.76
N ALA A 62 5.10 -7.95 9.33
CA ALA A 62 5.12 -7.21 8.06
C ALA A 62 6.14 -6.07 8.15
N PHE A 63 6.86 -5.81 7.07
CA PHE A 63 7.77 -4.67 6.98
C PHE A 63 7.05 -3.52 6.28
N VAL A 64 7.02 -2.34 6.92
CA VAL A 64 6.44 -1.13 6.34
C VAL A 64 7.48 -0.03 6.39
N ASP A 65 8.01 0.36 5.23
CA ASP A 65 9.05 1.38 5.10
C ASP A 65 8.65 2.72 5.78
N PRO A 66 9.59 3.51 6.35
CA PRO A 66 9.26 4.77 7.02
C PRO A 66 8.46 5.79 6.20
N THR A 67 8.59 5.71 4.87
CA THR A 67 7.91 6.58 3.89
C THR A 67 6.66 5.96 3.29
N ALA A 68 6.33 4.72 3.64
CA ALA A 68 5.12 4.05 3.18
C ALA A 68 3.89 4.42 4.03
N TYR A 69 2.73 4.33 3.39
CA TYR A 69 1.42 4.68 3.96
C TYR A 69 0.45 3.51 3.85
N VAL A 70 -0.23 3.22 4.95
CA VAL A 70 -1.31 2.23 5.02
C VAL A 70 -2.56 2.92 5.53
N ASP A 71 -3.58 2.98 4.69
CA ASP A 71 -4.81 3.71 4.95
C ASP A 71 -5.82 2.96 5.82
N PRO A 72 -6.85 3.67 6.34
CA PRO A 72 -7.88 3.07 7.17
C PRO A 72 -8.49 1.79 6.59
N GLY A 73 -8.72 0.78 7.41
CA GLY A 73 -9.37 -0.47 6.98
C GLY A 73 -8.48 -1.39 6.13
N ALA A 74 -7.32 -0.94 5.66
CA ALA A 74 -6.39 -1.81 4.95
C ALA A 74 -5.86 -2.95 5.84
N GLU A 75 -5.64 -4.10 5.23
CA GLU A 75 -5.13 -5.30 5.88
C GLU A 75 -3.81 -5.73 5.26
N VAL A 76 -2.74 -5.78 6.07
CA VAL A 76 -1.40 -6.23 5.65
C VAL A 76 -1.00 -7.43 6.49
N HIS A 77 -0.86 -8.57 5.84
CA HIS A 77 -0.65 -9.86 6.50
C HIS A 77 0.83 -10.15 6.78
N GLN A 78 1.07 -11.27 7.48
CA GLN A 78 2.38 -11.73 7.92
C GLN A 78 3.44 -11.75 6.81
N HIS A 79 4.63 -11.26 7.15
CA HIS A 79 5.79 -11.17 6.26
C HIS A 79 5.58 -10.43 4.93
N ALA A 80 4.48 -9.69 4.78
CA ALA A 80 4.34 -8.77 3.66
C ALA A 80 5.37 -7.63 3.79
N SER A 81 5.82 -7.09 2.66
CA SER A 81 6.78 -5.99 2.63
C SER A 81 6.22 -4.83 1.80
N ILE A 82 6.15 -3.65 2.40
CA ILE A 82 5.78 -2.41 1.73
C ILE A 82 7.04 -1.55 1.56
N GLY A 83 7.46 -1.39 0.31
CA GLY A 83 8.66 -0.63 -0.06
C GLY A 83 8.51 0.88 0.13
N PRO A 84 9.60 1.64 -0.10
CA PRO A 84 9.62 3.08 0.10
C PRO A 84 8.59 3.80 -0.78
N GLY A 85 7.86 4.75 -0.21
CA GLY A 85 6.77 5.46 -0.88
C GLY A 85 5.60 4.57 -1.31
N GLY A 86 5.59 3.29 -0.91
CA GLY A 86 4.48 2.38 -1.18
C GLY A 86 3.22 2.85 -0.46
N TRP A 87 2.09 2.74 -1.15
CA TRP A 87 0.81 3.20 -0.62
C TRP A 87 -0.24 2.12 -0.77
N VAL A 88 -0.80 1.72 0.37
CA VAL A 88 -1.93 0.79 0.47
C VAL A 88 -3.15 1.60 0.85
N ASP A 89 -4.07 1.76 -0.10
CA ASP A 89 -5.30 2.55 0.04
C ASP A 89 -6.34 1.80 0.90
N ARG A 90 -7.44 2.49 1.20
CA ARG A 90 -8.52 2.07 2.08
C ARG A 90 -9.07 0.69 1.73
N ASP A 91 -9.23 -0.14 2.75
CA ASP A 91 -9.82 -1.48 2.64
C ASP A 91 -9.08 -2.42 1.67
N ALA A 92 -7.87 -2.06 1.22
CA ALA A 92 -7.05 -2.94 0.40
C ALA A 92 -6.42 -4.05 1.24
N ILE A 93 -6.20 -5.21 0.61
CA ILE A 93 -5.65 -6.41 1.25
C ILE A 93 -4.31 -6.74 0.62
N VAL A 94 -3.25 -6.77 1.43
CA VAL A 94 -1.93 -7.26 1.06
C VAL A 94 -1.68 -8.58 1.78
N ALA A 95 -1.81 -9.68 1.04
CA ALA A 95 -1.70 -11.02 1.60
C ALA A 95 -0.26 -11.38 2.02
N GLU A 96 -0.13 -12.53 2.66
CA GLU A 96 1.13 -12.97 3.27
C GLU A 96 2.27 -13.04 2.26
N ARG A 97 3.46 -12.62 2.69
CA ARG A 97 4.70 -12.63 1.87
C ARG A 97 4.58 -11.88 0.54
N ALA A 98 3.53 -11.07 0.35
CA ALA A 98 3.44 -10.19 -0.81
C ALA A 98 4.46 -9.07 -0.67
N SER A 99 5.02 -8.64 -1.81
CA SER A 99 5.99 -7.56 -1.86
C SER A 99 5.43 -6.42 -2.70
N VAL A 100 5.25 -5.26 -2.08
CA VAL A 100 4.85 -4.02 -2.72
C VAL A 100 6.11 -3.20 -3.01
N GLY A 101 6.37 -2.94 -4.29
CA GLY A 101 7.56 -2.23 -4.76
C GLY A 101 7.62 -0.77 -4.32
N VAL A 102 8.78 -0.15 -4.57
CA VAL A 102 8.97 1.29 -4.33
C VAL A 102 7.96 2.13 -5.14
N ASN A 103 7.33 3.10 -4.49
CA ASN A 103 6.30 3.96 -5.07
C ASN A 103 5.16 3.20 -5.76
N ALA A 104 4.91 1.94 -5.39
CA ALA A 104 3.76 1.21 -5.89
C ALA A 104 2.50 1.64 -5.12
N HIS A 105 1.39 1.75 -5.85
CA HIS A 105 0.09 2.11 -5.30
C HIS A 105 -0.86 0.93 -5.41
N VAL A 106 -1.42 0.53 -4.26
CA VAL A 106 -2.46 -0.49 -4.17
C VAL A 106 -3.78 0.23 -3.92
N GLY A 107 -4.63 0.28 -4.94
CA GLY A 107 -5.89 1.02 -4.90
C GLY A 107 -6.91 0.45 -3.91
N ARG A 108 -7.93 1.25 -3.63
CA ARG A 108 -9.02 0.92 -2.72
C ARG A 108 -9.62 -0.46 -2.98
N ARG A 109 -9.83 -1.25 -1.92
CA ARG A 109 -10.40 -2.61 -1.98
C ARG A 109 -9.64 -3.58 -2.91
N ALA A 110 -8.47 -3.21 -3.42
CA ALA A 110 -7.67 -4.11 -4.23
C ALA A 110 -7.10 -5.24 -3.36
N VAL A 111 -6.91 -6.40 -3.97
CA VAL A 111 -6.41 -7.61 -3.31
C VAL A 111 -5.11 -8.03 -3.95
N VAL A 112 -4.01 -7.96 -3.19
CA VAL A 112 -2.71 -8.47 -3.59
C VAL A 112 -2.53 -9.87 -3.01
N GLY A 113 -2.48 -10.87 -3.89
CA GLY A 113 -2.39 -12.27 -3.51
C GLY A 113 -1.10 -12.66 -2.80
N ARG A 114 -1.13 -13.84 -2.18
CA ARG A 114 -0.01 -14.42 -1.41
C ARG A 114 1.21 -14.61 -2.29
N ASN A 115 2.40 -14.22 -1.80
CA ASN A 115 3.66 -14.24 -2.55
C ASN A 115 3.63 -13.44 -3.87
N ALA A 116 2.63 -12.58 -4.10
CA ALA A 116 2.64 -11.71 -5.27
C ALA A 116 3.74 -10.64 -5.12
N VAL A 117 4.33 -10.24 -6.25
CA VAL A 117 5.38 -9.23 -6.28
C VAL A 117 4.94 -8.11 -7.21
N LEU A 118 4.74 -6.93 -6.64
CA LEU A 118 4.52 -5.71 -7.40
C LEU A 118 5.87 -5.04 -7.63
N GLY A 119 6.20 -4.82 -8.91
CA GLY A 119 7.37 -4.05 -9.28
C GLY A 119 7.33 -2.60 -8.79
N PRO A 120 8.46 -1.88 -8.89
CA PRO A 120 8.51 -0.44 -8.71
C PRO A 120 7.47 0.31 -9.54
N TYR A 121 6.85 1.34 -8.97
CA TYR A 121 5.90 2.23 -9.67
C TYR A 121 4.67 1.54 -10.27
N VAL A 122 4.31 0.36 -9.77
CA VAL A 122 3.07 -0.31 -10.18
C VAL A 122 1.86 0.42 -9.63
N GLU A 123 0.82 0.57 -10.45
CA GLU A 123 -0.47 1.12 -10.04
C GLU A 123 -1.52 0.02 -10.14
N VAL A 124 -2.08 -0.41 -9.01
CA VAL A 124 -3.18 -1.37 -8.94
C VAL A 124 -4.48 -0.58 -8.76
N GLY A 125 -5.41 -0.72 -9.70
CA GLY A 125 -6.69 -0.03 -9.67
C GLY A 125 -7.60 -0.47 -8.52
N GLU A 126 -8.65 0.31 -8.28
CA GLU A 126 -9.71 -0.02 -7.32
C GLU A 126 -10.35 -1.37 -7.64
N ASP A 127 -10.64 -2.18 -6.61
CA ASP A 127 -11.21 -3.54 -6.72
C ASP A 127 -10.41 -4.55 -7.56
N ALA A 128 -9.21 -4.19 -8.03
CA ALA A 128 -8.39 -5.10 -8.81
C ALA A 128 -7.83 -6.25 -7.96
N ARG A 129 -7.59 -7.40 -8.58
CA ARG A 129 -7.12 -8.61 -7.90
C ARG A 129 -5.85 -9.12 -8.54
N ILE A 130 -4.77 -9.20 -7.77
CA ILE A 130 -3.51 -9.80 -8.18
C ILE A 130 -3.48 -11.23 -7.67
N GLN A 131 -3.33 -12.19 -8.57
CA GLN A 131 -3.30 -13.60 -8.20
C GLN A 131 -2.10 -13.94 -7.32
N ASN A 132 -2.25 -14.96 -6.48
CA ASN A 132 -1.17 -15.53 -5.69
C ASN A 132 0.04 -15.86 -6.59
N GLY A 133 1.22 -15.39 -6.18
CA GLY A 133 2.47 -15.65 -6.88
C GLY A 133 2.67 -14.86 -8.18
N ALA A 134 1.71 -14.02 -8.57
CA ALA A 134 1.86 -13.20 -9.77
C ALA A 134 2.95 -12.14 -9.59
N ARG A 135 3.69 -11.87 -10.66
CA ARG A 135 4.70 -10.80 -10.69
C ARG A 135 4.26 -9.71 -11.64
N VAL A 136 3.85 -8.58 -11.08
CA VAL A 136 3.51 -7.40 -11.87
C VAL A 136 4.80 -6.65 -12.19
N PRO A 137 5.15 -6.45 -13.47
CA PRO A 137 6.37 -5.75 -13.86
C PRO A 137 6.32 -4.28 -13.43
N ARG A 138 7.50 -3.63 -13.35
CA ARG A 138 7.62 -2.20 -13.02
C ARG A 138 6.75 -1.33 -13.93
N GLU A 139 6.25 -0.22 -13.40
CA GLU A 139 5.49 0.81 -14.14
C GLU A 139 4.23 0.27 -14.85
N GLN A 140 3.78 -0.93 -14.48
CA GLN A 140 2.56 -1.51 -15.00
C GLN A 140 1.34 -0.94 -14.27
N VAL A 141 0.30 -0.66 -15.04
CA VAL A 141 -1.01 -0.32 -14.53
C VAL A 141 -1.91 -1.55 -14.64
N VAL A 142 -2.55 -1.92 -13.53
CA VAL A 142 -3.63 -2.92 -13.49
C VAL A 142 -4.93 -2.15 -13.36
N GLU A 143 -5.79 -2.27 -14.36
CA GLU A 143 -7.05 -1.53 -14.42
C GLU A 143 -7.97 -1.86 -13.25
N ALA A 144 -8.85 -0.92 -12.90
CA ALA A 144 -9.83 -1.11 -11.84
C ALA A 144 -10.74 -2.33 -12.14
N GLY A 145 -10.97 -3.16 -11.12
CA GLY A 145 -11.75 -4.40 -11.21
C GLY A 145 -11.10 -5.51 -12.04
N ALA A 146 -9.89 -5.31 -12.58
CA ALA A 146 -9.21 -6.32 -13.38
C ALA A 146 -8.59 -7.41 -12.49
N GLU A 147 -8.46 -8.61 -13.05
CA GLU A 147 -7.72 -9.72 -12.43
C GLU A 147 -6.37 -9.90 -13.16
N TYR A 148 -5.28 -9.81 -12.42
CA TYR A 148 -3.93 -10.01 -12.93
C TYR A 148 -3.45 -11.42 -12.58
N HIS A 149 -3.28 -12.25 -13.61
CA HIS A 149 -2.90 -13.64 -13.47
C HIS A 149 -1.38 -13.83 -13.44
N ALA A 150 -0.93 -14.82 -12.67
CA ALA A 150 0.46 -15.24 -12.70
C ALA A 150 0.81 -15.83 -14.07
N SER A 151 1.96 -15.44 -14.63
CA SER A 151 2.43 -16.03 -15.88
C SER A 151 2.81 -17.51 -15.68
N GLY A 152 2.87 -18.29 -16.77
CA GLY A 152 3.35 -19.67 -16.70
C GLY A 152 4.76 -19.77 -16.10
N ASP A 153 5.63 -18.80 -16.39
CA ASP A 153 6.97 -18.71 -15.80
C ASP A 153 6.93 -18.41 -14.30
N ASP A 154 5.97 -17.62 -13.83
CA ASP A 154 5.78 -17.37 -12.40
C ASP A 154 5.34 -18.63 -11.66
N LEU A 155 4.40 -19.37 -12.24
CA LEU A 155 3.92 -20.64 -11.69
C LEU A 155 5.04 -21.69 -11.67
N ARG A 156 5.85 -21.78 -12.73
CA ARG A 156 7.02 -22.66 -12.80
C ARG A 156 8.05 -22.35 -11.71
N ARG A 157 8.36 -21.07 -11.51
CA ARG A 157 9.30 -20.65 -10.45
C ARG A 157 8.80 -20.96 -9.04
N LEU A 158 7.49 -21.02 -8.84
CA LEU A 158 6.89 -21.38 -7.56
C LEU A 158 6.72 -22.90 -7.38
N GLY A 159 7.10 -23.70 -8.38
CA GLY A 159 6.91 -25.15 -8.37
C GLY A 159 5.44 -25.58 -8.54
N LEU A 160 4.57 -24.70 -9.03
CA LEU A 160 3.15 -24.98 -9.27
C LEU A 160 2.82 -25.34 -10.73
N ALA A 161 3.76 -25.17 -11.66
CA ALA A 161 3.62 -25.58 -13.05
C ALA A 161 4.88 -26.30 -13.54
N ALA A 162 4.70 -27.30 -14.40
CA ALA A 162 5.75 -28.10 -15.03
C ALA A 162 6.30 -27.48 -16.33
#